data_AF-A0A9E3J7P2-F1
#
_entry.id   AF-A0A9E3J7P2-F1
#
_cell.length_a   1.000
_cell.length_b   1.000
_cell.length_c   1.000
_cell.angle_alpha   90.00
_cell.angle_beta   90.00
_cell.angle_gamma   90.00
#
_symmetry.space_group_name_H-M   'P 1'
#
loop_
_entity.id
_entity.type
_entity.pdbx_description
1 polymer ?
#
loop_
_entity_poly.entity_id
_entity_poly.type
_entity_poly.pdbx_seq_one_letter_code
_entity_poly.pdbx_strand_id
1 'polypeptide(L)'
;MSETAATVEFRGITREFGPTVALDGLDLTVRPGELVALLGPSGCGKTTALRMLAGFEHPDSGEVLVDGEDVTRVPAHRRDAGMVFQSYSLFPHLDALDNVAFGLRMRKVRTAERRSRAAELLELVGLAEKGGRFPHELSGGQQ
;
A
#
# COMPACT_ATOMS: atom_id res chain seq x y z
N MET A 1 18.93 -3.86 -4.24
CA MET A 1 17.65 -4.49 -3.81
C MET A 1 17.22 -5.34 -4.99
N SER A 2 17.06 -6.65 -4.79
CA SER A 2 16.72 -7.55 -5.89
C SER A 2 15.37 -7.13 -6.47
N GLU A 3 15.37 -6.86 -7.76
CA GLU A 3 14.24 -6.39 -8.56
C GLU A 3 13.33 -7.56 -8.93
N THR A 4 13.00 -8.41 -7.95
CA THR A 4 12.26 -9.64 -8.18
C THR A 4 10.85 -9.42 -7.70
N ALA A 5 9.92 -9.28 -8.65
CA ALA A 5 8.51 -9.25 -8.33
C ALA A 5 8.10 -10.56 -7.65
N ALA A 6 7.29 -10.46 -6.61
CA ALA A 6 6.86 -11.59 -5.80
C ALA A 6 5.50 -12.13 -6.29
N THR A 7 5.28 -13.43 -6.10
CA THR A 7 3.95 -14.05 -6.21
C THR A 7 3.16 -13.69 -4.96
N VAL A 8 1.89 -13.32 -5.11
CA VAL A 8 0.96 -13.10 -4.00
C VAL A 8 -0.18 -14.11 -4.10
N GLU A 9 -0.50 -14.77 -2.99
CA GLU A 9 -1.59 -15.73 -2.91
C GLU A 9 -2.52 -15.42 -1.73
N PHE A 10 -3.82 -15.44 -1.99
CA PHE A 10 -4.86 -15.64 -0.98
C PHE A 10 -5.35 -17.08 -1.13
N ARG A 11 -5.40 -17.83 -0.03
CA ARG A 11 -5.93 -19.20 -0.01
C ARG A 11 -7.07 -19.32 0.98
N GLY A 12 -8.27 -19.57 0.48
CA GLY A 12 -9.48 -19.79 1.27
C GLY A 12 -9.78 -18.67 2.27
N ILE A 13 -9.55 -17.42 1.89
CA ILE A 13 -9.62 -16.29 2.83
C ILE A 13 -11.07 -15.93 3.16
N THR A 14 -11.41 -16.02 4.44
CA THR A 14 -12.70 -15.58 4.97
C THR A 14 -12.53 -14.43 5.95
N ARG A 15 -13.44 -13.45 5.86
CA ARG A 15 -13.54 -12.34 6.80
C ARG A 15 -14.97 -11.97 7.10
N GLU A 16 -15.29 -11.96 8.37
CA GLU A 16 -16.58 -11.61 8.92
C GLU A 16 -16.47 -10.35 9.78
N PHE A 17 -17.49 -9.48 9.67
CA PHE A 17 -17.68 -8.32 10.52
C PHE A 17 -19.08 -8.42 11.13
N GLY A 18 -19.16 -9.08 12.29
CA GLY A 18 -20.44 -9.42 12.92
C GLY A 18 -21.28 -10.31 11.97
N PRO A 19 -22.49 -9.90 11.56
CA PRO A 19 -23.31 -10.70 10.65
C PRO A 19 -22.89 -10.62 9.18
N THR A 20 -21.92 -9.77 8.82
CA THR A 20 -21.54 -9.53 7.42
C THR A 20 -20.30 -10.34 7.05
N VAL A 21 -20.43 -11.25 6.08
CA VAL A 21 -19.28 -11.94 5.47
C VAL A 21 -18.73 -11.06 4.34
N ALA A 22 -17.59 -10.41 4.56
CA ALA A 22 -16.96 -9.52 3.59
C ALA A 22 -16.11 -10.26 2.55
N LEU A 23 -15.51 -11.39 2.95
CA LEU A 23 -14.81 -12.33 2.08
C LEU A 23 -15.23 -13.74 2.50
N ASP A 24 -15.58 -14.59 1.55
CA ASP A 24 -16.09 -15.95 1.77
C ASP A 24 -15.27 -16.93 0.94
N GLY A 25 -14.16 -17.44 1.50
CA GLY A 25 -13.28 -18.38 0.82
C GLY A 25 -12.59 -17.82 -0.43
N LEU A 26 -12.02 -16.60 -0.36
CA LEU A 26 -11.30 -16.02 -1.50
C LEU A 26 -10.00 -16.79 -1.79
N ASP A 27 -9.93 -17.36 -3.00
CA ASP A 27 -8.72 -17.86 -3.63
C ASP A 27 -8.28 -16.94 -4.77
N LEU A 28 -7.05 -16.45 -4.70
CA LEU A 28 -6.48 -15.56 -5.71
C LEU A 28 -4.96 -15.75 -5.78
N THR A 29 -4.41 -15.90 -6.98
CA THR A 29 -2.97 -15.88 -7.23
C THR A 29 -2.64 -14.74 -8.17
N VAL A 30 -1.72 -13.86 -7.76
CA VAL A 30 -1.15 -12.79 -8.57
C VAL A 30 0.30 -13.13 -8.84
N ARG A 31 0.67 -13.21 -10.13
CA ARG A 31 2.02 -13.61 -10.53
C ARG A 31 3.01 -12.43 -10.44
N PRO A 32 4.32 -12.73 -10.35
CA PRO A 32 5.36 -11.71 -10.45
C PRO A 32 5.16 -10.77 -11.64
N GLY A 33 5.08 -9.47 -11.36
CA GLY A 33 4.97 -8.41 -12.36
C GLY A 33 3.56 -8.22 -12.95
N GLU A 34 2.57 -8.95 -12.46
CA GLU A 34 1.19 -8.83 -12.91
C GLU A 34 0.51 -7.59 -12.32
N LEU A 35 -0.24 -6.87 -13.17
CA LEU A 35 -1.11 -5.79 -12.75
C LEU A 35 -2.55 -6.31 -12.65
N VAL A 36 -3.07 -6.38 -11.43
CA VAL A 36 -4.41 -6.90 -11.15
C VAL A 36 -5.31 -5.79 -10.62
N ALA A 37 -6.55 -5.76 -11.09
CA ALA A 37 -7.60 -4.88 -10.58
C ALA A 37 -8.74 -5.71 -9.98
N LEU A 38 -9.11 -5.43 -8.72
CA LEU A 38 -10.29 -6.01 -8.08
C LEU A 38 -11.51 -5.13 -8.37
N LEU A 39 -12.49 -5.66 -9.12
CA LEU A 39 -13.71 -4.94 -9.48
C LEU A 39 -14.94 -5.56 -8.80
N GLY A 40 -15.87 -4.72 -8.36
CA GLY A 40 -17.15 -5.15 -7.80
C GLY A 40 -17.89 -4.02 -7.09
N PRO A 41 -19.15 -4.22 -6.68
CA PRO A 41 -19.97 -3.20 -6.04
C PRO A 41 -19.41 -2.75 -4.68
N SER A 42 -19.93 -1.64 -4.14
CA SER A 42 -19.57 -1.21 -2.79
C SER A 42 -19.89 -2.34 -1.78
N GLY A 43 -19.00 -2.57 -0.83
CA GLY A 43 -19.16 -3.63 0.19
C GLY A 43 -18.73 -5.04 -0.20
N CYS A 44 -18.32 -5.31 -1.46
CA CYS A 44 -17.94 -6.66 -1.90
C CYS A 44 -16.53 -7.13 -1.44
N GLY A 45 -15.95 -6.54 -0.40
CA GLY A 45 -14.68 -7.03 0.18
C GLY A 45 -13.37 -6.56 -0.48
N LYS A 46 -13.38 -5.76 -1.55
CA LYS A 46 -12.15 -5.28 -2.23
C LYS A 46 -11.13 -4.64 -1.27
N THR A 47 -11.59 -3.63 -0.52
CA THR A 47 -10.73 -2.91 0.43
C THR A 47 -10.27 -3.84 1.55
N THR A 48 -11.11 -4.80 1.96
CA THR A 48 -10.77 -5.83 2.94
C THR A 48 -9.62 -6.69 2.45
N ALA A 49 -9.69 -7.21 1.22
CA ALA A 49 -8.63 -8.02 0.62
C ALA A 49 -7.31 -7.24 0.50
N LEU A 50 -7.34 -5.99 0.03
CA LEU A 50 -6.15 -5.15 -0.07
C LEU A 50 -5.53 -4.85 1.32
N ARG A 51 -6.37 -4.58 2.33
CA ARG A 51 -5.91 -4.37 3.71
C ARG A 51 -5.31 -5.63 4.30
N MET A 52 -5.84 -6.81 3.98
CA MET A 52 -5.26 -8.09 4.41
C MET A 52 -3.89 -8.33 3.81
N LEU A 53 -3.69 -8.05 2.52
CA LEU A 53 -2.38 -8.15 1.87
C LEU A 53 -1.37 -7.17 2.48
N ALA A 54 -1.82 -5.96 2.81
CA ALA A 54 -0.99 -4.95 3.44
C ALA A 54 -0.78 -5.17 4.96
N GLY A 55 -1.46 -6.15 5.57
CA GLY A 55 -1.32 -6.47 7.01
C GLY A 55 -2.02 -5.49 7.95
N PHE A 56 -3.05 -4.78 7.46
CA PHE A 56 -3.94 -3.91 8.25
C PHE A 56 -5.23 -4.62 8.69
N GLU A 57 -5.50 -5.80 8.16
CA GLU A 57 -6.65 -6.63 8.51
C GLU A 57 -6.20 -8.10 8.59
N HIS A 58 -6.81 -8.86 9.49
CA HIS A 58 -6.52 -10.29 9.65
C HIS A 58 -7.73 -11.14 9.25
N PRO A 59 -7.53 -12.19 8.45
CA PRO A 59 -8.61 -13.11 8.14
C PRO A 59 -9.04 -13.90 9.36
N ASP A 60 -10.30 -14.32 9.38
CA ASP A 60 -10.80 -15.26 10.40
C ASP A 60 -10.35 -16.70 10.07
N SER A 61 -10.20 -17.01 8.78
CA SER A 61 -9.61 -18.26 8.28
C SER A 61 -8.93 -18.07 6.92
N GLY A 62 -8.07 -19.02 6.55
CA GLY A 62 -7.24 -18.97 5.35
C GLY A 62 -5.89 -18.29 5.60
N GLU A 63 -5.12 -18.16 4.52
CA GLU A 63 -3.74 -17.68 4.58
C GLU A 63 -3.40 -16.75 3.40
N VAL A 64 -2.57 -15.74 3.67
CA VAL A 64 -1.98 -14.85 2.67
C VAL A 64 -0.51 -15.19 2.55
N LEU A 65 -0.06 -15.55 1.35
CA LEU A 65 1.34 -15.87 1.08
C LEU A 65 1.98 -14.86 0.13
N VAL A 66 3.27 -14.62 0.34
CA VAL A 66 4.14 -13.87 -0.56
C VAL A 66 5.35 -14.74 -0.86
N ASP A 67 5.55 -15.11 -2.13
CA ASP A 67 6.57 -16.09 -2.57
C ASP A 67 6.57 -17.40 -1.75
N GLY A 68 5.36 -17.87 -1.41
CA GLY A 68 5.15 -19.09 -0.63
C GLY A 68 5.40 -18.94 0.88
N GLU A 69 5.84 -17.78 1.36
CA GLU A 69 5.93 -17.48 2.79
C GLU A 69 4.60 -16.97 3.33
N ASP A 70 4.09 -17.58 4.39
CA ASP A 70 2.87 -17.13 5.07
C ASP A 70 3.12 -15.79 5.80
N VAL A 71 2.45 -14.74 5.32
CA VAL A 71 2.52 -13.39 5.90
C VAL A 71 1.26 -13.04 6.71
N THR A 72 0.31 -13.95 6.88
CA THR A 72 -1.04 -13.71 7.46
C THR A 72 -0.99 -12.94 8.79
N ARG A 73 -0.01 -13.25 9.64
CA ARG A 73 0.18 -12.61 10.97
C ARG A 73 1.33 -11.60 11.02
N VAL A 74 2.01 -11.37 9.90
CA VAL A 74 3.05 -10.35 9.81
C VAL A 74 2.39 -8.97 9.81
N PRO A 75 2.74 -8.06 10.74
CA PRO A 75 2.14 -6.73 10.80
C PRO A 75 2.59 -5.85 9.63
N ALA A 76 1.76 -4.88 9.23
CA ALA A 76 1.99 -4.01 8.09
C ALA A 76 3.41 -3.41 8.00
N HIS A 77 3.96 -2.91 9.12
CA HIS A 77 5.30 -2.29 9.16
C HIS A 77 6.47 -3.26 8.90
N ARG A 78 6.21 -4.57 8.90
CA ARG A 78 7.19 -5.62 8.55
C ARG A 78 6.90 -6.28 7.22
N ARG A 79 5.79 -5.93 6.56
CA ARG A 79 5.53 -6.36 5.19
C ARG A 79 6.26 -5.40 4.26
N ASP A 80 7.01 -5.92 3.30
CA ASP A 80 7.62 -5.11 2.25
C ASP A 80 6.58 -4.74 1.19
N ALA A 81 5.53 -4.03 1.61
CA ALA A 81 4.39 -3.66 0.79
C ALA A 81 4.09 -2.16 0.94
N GLY A 82 3.73 -1.51 -0.17
CA GLY A 82 3.20 -0.15 -0.20
C GLY A 82 1.70 -0.17 -0.41
N MET A 83 0.95 0.67 0.32
CA MET A 83 -0.49 0.83 0.14
C MET A 83 -0.84 2.32 0.03
N VAL A 84 -1.67 2.66 -0.96
CA VAL A 84 -2.28 3.99 -1.11
C VAL A 84 -3.75 3.88 -0.69
N PHE A 85 -4.18 4.74 0.23
CA PHE A 85 -5.53 4.72 0.79
C PHE A 85 -6.48 5.68 0.05
N GLN A 86 -7.79 5.41 0.16
CA GLN A 86 -8.84 6.26 -0.42
C GLN A 86 -8.95 7.64 0.23
N SER A 87 -8.57 7.77 1.50
CA SER A 87 -8.46 9.06 2.19
C SER A 87 -6.99 9.45 2.26
N TYR A 88 -6.66 10.66 1.80
CA TYR A 88 -5.28 11.15 1.72
C TYR A 88 -4.58 11.00 3.07
N SER A 89 -3.54 10.18 3.10
CA SER A 89 -2.75 9.87 4.31
C SER A 89 -1.49 10.71 4.38
N LEU A 90 -1.58 11.96 3.91
CA LEU A 90 -0.48 12.92 3.94
C LEU A 90 -0.28 13.44 5.36
N PHE A 91 0.97 13.65 5.74
CA PHE A 91 1.33 14.32 6.98
C PHE A 91 1.14 15.84 6.78
N PRO A 92 0.16 16.47 7.44
CA PRO A 92 -0.22 17.87 7.17
C PRO A 92 0.85 18.88 7.60
N HIS A 93 1.81 18.44 8.41
CA HIS A 93 2.91 19.25 8.95
C HIS A 93 4.22 19.08 8.15
N LEU A 94 4.22 18.28 7.09
CA LEU A 94 5.34 18.11 6.17
C LEU A 94 4.96 18.70 4.81
N ASP A 95 5.94 19.23 4.08
CA ASP A 95 5.73 19.62 2.67
C ASP A 95 5.64 18.38 1.77
N ALA A 96 5.34 18.58 0.48
CA ALA A 96 5.19 17.49 -0.48
C ALA A 96 6.48 16.64 -0.60
N LEU A 97 7.65 17.29 -0.62
CA LEU A 97 8.94 16.62 -0.71
C LEU A 97 9.21 15.73 0.51
N ASP A 98 8.94 16.23 1.72
CA ASP A 98 9.15 15.51 2.96
C ASP A 98 8.09 14.41 3.17
N ASN A 99 6.86 14.60 2.68
CA ASN A 99 5.84 13.54 2.61
C ASN A 99 6.35 12.35 1.75
N VAL A 100 6.84 12.63 0.54
CA VAL A 100 7.36 11.59 -0.37
C VAL A 100 8.65 10.95 0.19
N ALA A 101 9.52 11.74 0.82
CA ALA A 101 10.77 11.25 1.42
C ALA A 101 10.57 10.48 2.73
N PHE A 102 9.38 10.52 3.33
CA PHE A 102 9.12 9.99 4.67
C PHE A 102 9.43 8.49 4.79
N GLY A 103 8.98 7.67 3.84
CA GLY A 103 9.23 6.22 3.87
C GLY A 103 10.73 5.89 3.86
N LEU A 104 11.52 6.60 3.04
CA LEU A 104 12.97 6.45 2.99
C LEU A 104 13.65 6.96 4.27
N ARG A 105 13.10 8.01 4.90
CA ARG A 105 13.55 8.46 6.23
C ARG A 105 13.34 7.37 7.28
N MET A 106 12.21 6.68 7.28
CA MET A 106 11.94 5.56 8.21
C MET A 106 12.89 4.37 7.97
N ARG A 107 13.26 4.11 6.71
CA ARG A 107 14.31 3.13 6.35
C ARG A 107 15.75 3.62 6.61
N LYS A 108 15.92 4.78 7.27
CA LYS A 108 17.22 5.39 7.60
C LYS A 108 18.11 5.69 6.39
N VAL A 109 17.53 5.89 5.21
CA VAL A 109 18.26 6.33 4.02
C VAL A 109 18.84 7.73 4.24
N ARG A 110 20.07 7.95 3.79
CA ARG A 110 20.81 9.22 3.98
C ARG A 110 20.02 10.40 3.43
N THR A 111 20.13 11.56 4.08
CA THR A 111 19.33 12.76 3.76
C THR A 111 19.44 13.19 2.30
N ALA A 112 20.64 13.25 1.75
CA ALA A 112 20.84 13.65 0.36
C ALA A 112 20.16 12.68 -0.63
N GLU A 113 20.33 11.38 -0.39
CA GLU A 113 19.79 10.32 -1.24
C GLU A 113 18.26 10.29 -1.21
N ARG A 114 17.63 10.35 -0.02
CA ARG A 114 16.16 10.35 0.06
C ARG A 114 15.53 11.61 -0.53
N ARG A 115 16.19 12.77 -0.42
CA ARG A 115 15.68 14.03 -1.01
C ARG A 115 15.81 14.03 -2.52
N SER A 116 16.92 13.54 -3.08
CA SER A 116 17.08 13.34 -4.52
C SER A 116 15.97 12.43 -5.06
N ARG A 117 15.79 11.27 -4.42
CA ARG A 117 14.77 10.31 -4.86
C ARG A 117 13.35 10.85 -4.76
N ALA A 118 13.04 11.60 -3.70
CA ALA A 118 11.73 12.23 -3.56
C ALA A 118 11.48 13.31 -4.63
N ALA A 119 12.50 14.09 -4.99
CA ALA A 119 12.39 15.08 -6.06
C ALA A 119 12.13 14.43 -7.43
N GLU A 120 12.86 13.36 -7.77
CA GLU A 120 12.62 12.56 -8.99
C GLU A 120 11.17 12.04 -9.07
N LEU A 121 10.64 11.54 -7.94
CA LEU A 121 9.28 11.02 -7.89
C LEU A 121 8.23 12.12 -8.06
N LEU A 122 8.47 13.31 -7.49
CA LEU A 122 7.61 14.48 -7.72
C LEU A 122 7.65 14.95 -9.17
N GLU A 123 8.81 14.92 -9.81
CA GLU A 123 8.95 15.24 -11.23
C GLU A 123 8.15 14.27 -12.11
N LEU A 124 8.22 12.97 -11.82
CA LEU A 124 7.50 11.92 -12.56
C LEU A 124 5.98 12.13 -12.57
N VAL A 125 5.43 12.70 -11.50
CA VAL A 125 3.99 13.00 -11.37
C VAL A 125 3.63 14.46 -11.71
N GLY A 126 4.57 15.24 -12.25
CA GLY A 126 4.33 16.62 -12.68
C GLY A 126 4.25 17.65 -11.54
N LEU A 127 4.84 17.35 -10.38
CA LEU A 127 4.82 18.18 -9.17
C LEU A 127 6.20 18.75 -8.77
N ALA A 128 7.18 18.78 -9.69
CA ALA A 128 8.55 19.23 -9.42
C ALA A 128 8.61 20.59 -8.68
N GLU A 129 7.88 21.59 -9.17
CA GLU A 129 7.84 22.96 -8.60
C GLU A 129 6.98 23.08 -7.32
N LYS A 130 6.37 21.98 -6.87
CA LYS A 130 5.44 21.96 -5.72
C LYS A 130 6.04 21.27 -4.50
N GLY A 131 7.31 20.85 -4.55
CA GLY A 131 7.96 20.13 -3.45
C GLY A 131 7.89 20.83 -2.08
N GLY A 132 7.96 22.16 -2.06
CA GLY A 132 7.88 22.95 -0.82
C GLY A 132 6.47 23.32 -0.37
N ARG A 133 5.41 22.80 -1.02
CA ARG A 133 4.02 23.08 -0.67
C ARG A 133 3.52 22.10 0.37
N PHE A 134 2.80 22.61 1.38
CA PHE A 134 2.08 21.79 2.34
C PHE A 134 0.79 21.22 1.72
N PRO A 135 0.23 20.10 2.24
CA PRO A 135 -0.96 19.48 1.68
C PRO A 135 -2.15 20.43 1.49
N HIS A 136 -2.35 21.39 2.40
CA HIS A 136 -3.43 22.37 2.30
C HIS A 136 -3.25 23.42 1.19
N GLU A 137 -2.06 23.52 0.60
CA GLU A 137 -1.75 24.39 -0.55
C GLU A 137 -1.87 23.65 -1.89
N LEU A 138 -2.17 22.34 -1.87
CA LEU A 138 -2.29 21.48 -3.03
C LEU A 138 -3.76 21.23 -3.37
N SER A 139 -4.08 21.15 -4.66
CA SER A 139 -5.42 20.73 -5.09
C SER A 139 -5.67 19.26 -4.73
N GLY A 140 -6.94 18.84 -4.67
CA GLY A 140 -7.26 17.45 -4.33
C GLY A 140 -6.69 16.41 -5.30
N GLY A 141 -6.42 16.77 -6.56
CA GLY A 141 -5.74 15.88 -7.51
C GLY A 141 -4.20 15.93 -7.44
N GLN A 142 -3.65 16.91 -6.72
CA GLN A 142 -2.22 17.02 -6.42
C GLN A 142 -1.86 16.32 -5.10
N GLN A 143 -2.82 16.16 -4.20
CA GLN A 143 -2.72 15.37 -2.97
C GLN A 143 -2.83 13.88 -3.26
#